data_AF-A0A9P9D0H5-F1
#
_entry.id   AF-A0A9P9D0H5-F1
#
_cell.length_a   1.000
_cell.length_b   1.000
_cell.length_c   1.000
_cell.angle_alpha   90.00
_cell.angle_beta   90.00
_cell.angle_gamma   90.00
#
_symmetry.space_group_name_H-M   'P 1'
#
loop_
_entity.id
_entity.type
_entity.pdbx_description
1 polymer ?
#
loop_
_entity_poly.entity_id
_entity_poly.type
_entity_poly.pdbx_seq_one_letter_code
_entity_poly.pdbx_strand_id
1 'polypeptide(L)'
;MERKEHIKLHEYIYASIADALDRVTVLPPIRALGRKGSMIPSEYKNNCLAWSYIFKRDNWLETVMQLQTGSASGEPIPTLLGKDLIRICRGDTQRAHIAIMVNDWSGECLFLLQKLFFECLHEHERLTKSIIYLKDSGIYLHFDEILRGQEEILVSEPKNLIGFEKGGGPFTYLAYYNEGKLRKAGPDSIVGTSERK
;
A
#
# COMPACT_ATOMS: atom_id res chain seq x y z
N MET A 1 -27.32 18.07 42.97
CA MET A 1 -26.13 18.90 42.71
C MET A 1 -25.04 17.98 42.18
N GLU A 2 -25.04 17.81 40.86
CA GLU A 2 -24.16 16.89 40.13
C GLU A 2 -22.78 17.52 39.93
N ARG A 3 -21.71 16.80 40.25
CA ARG A 3 -20.34 17.13 39.82
C ARG A 3 -19.65 15.89 39.27
N LYS A 4 -19.76 15.79 37.94
CA LYS A 4 -18.80 15.30 36.94
C LYS A 4 -17.68 14.36 37.45
N GLU A 5 -17.88 13.07 37.22
CA GLU A 5 -16.78 12.13 37.01
C GLU A 5 -16.18 12.39 35.62
N HIS A 6 -14.97 12.96 35.58
CA HIS A 6 -14.12 12.88 34.38
C HIS A 6 -13.52 11.46 34.35
N ILE A 7 -14.24 10.52 33.74
CA ILE A 7 -13.72 9.19 33.47
C ILE A 7 -12.66 9.29 32.38
N LYS A 8 -11.41 9.00 32.74
CA LYS A 8 -10.31 8.66 31.83
C LYS A 8 -10.70 7.42 31.03
N LEU A 9 -11.43 7.61 29.92
CA LEU A 9 -11.85 6.55 29.01
C LEU A 9 -10.85 6.31 27.86
N HIS A 10 -9.73 7.02 27.85
CA HIS A 10 -8.77 6.99 26.74
C HIS A 10 -7.65 5.95 26.89
N GLU A 11 -7.46 5.33 28.06
CA GLU A 11 -6.30 4.44 28.32
C GLU A 11 -6.66 2.95 28.42
N TYR A 12 -7.95 2.57 28.46
CA TYR A 12 -8.35 1.17 28.70
C TYR A 12 -8.83 0.38 27.47
N ILE A 13 -8.92 1.00 26.27
CA ILE A 13 -9.32 0.30 25.03
C ILE A 13 -8.11 -0.09 24.16
N TYR A 14 -6.92 0.51 24.39
CA TYR A 14 -5.73 0.20 23.60
C TYR A 14 -4.97 -1.07 24.05
N ALA A 15 -5.23 -1.57 25.26
CA ALA A 15 -4.47 -2.70 25.82
C ALA A 15 -5.05 -4.09 25.51
N SER A 16 -6.22 -4.22 24.86
CA SER A 16 -6.91 -5.52 24.73
C SER A 16 -7.19 -6.00 23.29
N ILE A 17 -6.85 -5.24 22.24
CA ILE A 17 -7.04 -5.66 20.83
C ILE A 17 -5.70 -5.84 20.09
N ALA A 18 -4.60 -5.32 20.64
CA ALA A 18 -3.26 -5.54 20.10
C ALA A 18 -2.77 -7.00 20.25
N ASP A 19 -3.42 -7.79 21.11
CA ASP A 19 -2.99 -9.16 21.47
C ASP A 19 -3.52 -10.28 20.54
N ALA A 20 -4.15 -9.97 19.41
CA ALA A 20 -4.75 -11.01 18.56
C ALA A 20 -4.71 -10.76 17.03
N LEU A 21 -3.78 -9.97 16.51
CA LEU A 21 -3.72 -9.69 15.06
C LEU A 21 -2.38 -10.14 14.44
N ASP A 22 -2.45 -11.19 13.59
CA ASP A 22 -1.40 -11.61 12.68
C ASP A 22 -1.11 -10.46 11.67
N ARG A 23 -0.10 -9.64 11.96
CA ARG A 23 0.37 -8.55 11.08
C ARG A 23 1.62 -9.01 10.33
N VAL A 24 1.72 -8.65 9.06
CA VAL A 24 2.93 -8.88 8.24
C VAL A 24 3.49 -7.53 7.82
N THR A 25 4.81 -7.41 7.86
CA THR A 25 5.55 -6.19 7.49
C THR A 25 6.17 -6.35 6.11
N VAL A 26 6.01 -5.34 5.26
CA VAL A 26 6.73 -5.25 3.98
C VAL A 26 7.75 -4.12 4.05
N LEU A 27 9.01 -4.42 3.70
CA LEU A 27 10.07 -3.43 3.66
C LEU A 27 10.00 -2.65 2.32
N PRO A 28 10.00 -1.32 2.32
CA PRO A 28 10.21 -0.56 1.11
C PRO A 28 11.63 -0.83 0.60
N PRO A 29 11.86 -0.93 -0.73
CA PRO A 29 13.23 -1.06 -1.22
C PRO A 29 13.92 0.29 -1.10
N ILE A 30 14.65 0.44 -0.02
CA ILE A 30 15.63 1.50 0.20
C ILE A 30 16.64 1.39 -0.96
N ARG A 31 16.73 2.42 -1.80
CA ARG A 31 17.58 2.43 -3.01
C ARG A 31 19.00 1.94 -2.65
N ALA A 32 19.45 0.90 -3.35
CA ALA A 32 20.80 0.33 -3.35
C ALA A 32 21.19 -0.63 -2.20
N LEU A 33 20.58 -1.83 -2.18
CA LEU A 33 21.37 -3.04 -2.00
C LEU A 33 21.36 -3.79 -3.33
N GLY A 34 22.50 -3.74 -4.03
CA GLY A 34 22.67 -4.47 -5.28
C GLY A 34 22.57 -5.97 -5.05
N ARG A 35 21.48 -6.59 -5.54
CA ARG A 35 21.44 -7.85 -6.33
C ARG A 35 20.05 -8.48 -6.31
N LYS A 36 19.57 -8.82 -7.52
CA LYS A 36 18.56 -9.85 -7.86
C LYS A 36 17.12 -9.67 -7.33
N GLY A 37 16.48 -8.56 -7.67
CA GLY A 37 15.06 -8.68 -8.05
C GLY A 37 14.99 -9.43 -9.38
N SER A 38 14.27 -10.57 -9.46
CA SER A 38 14.10 -11.23 -10.76
C SER A 38 13.28 -10.33 -11.67
N MET A 39 13.91 -9.81 -12.71
CA MET A 39 13.24 -9.05 -13.74
C MET A 39 12.25 -9.99 -14.44
N ILE A 40 10.96 -9.68 -14.35
CA ILE A 40 9.92 -10.44 -15.05
C ILE A 40 10.20 -10.30 -16.57
N PRO A 41 10.17 -11.37 -17.39
CA PRO A 41 10.63 -11.37 -18.79
C PRO A 41 10.15 -10.18 -19.64
N SER A 42 10.88 -9.81 -20.69
CA SER A 42 10.68 -8.59 -21.50
C SER A 42 9.32 -8.42 -22.22
N GLU A 43 8.38 -9.33 -22.02
CA GLU A 43 7.00 -9.26 -22.51
C GLU A 43 6.11 -8.28 -21.70
N TYR A 44 6.57 -7.81 -20.53
CA TYR A 44 5.84 -6.85 -19.67
C TYR A 44 6.17 -5.38 -19.95
N LYS A 45 6.60 -5.05 -21.17
CA LYS A 45 6.83 -3.67 -21.66
C LYS A 45 5.53 -2.89 -21.96
N ASN A 46 4.38 -3.39 -21.50
CA ASN A 46 3.12 -2.68 -21.58
C ASN A 46 2.91 -1.91 -20.26
N ASN A 47 2.78 -0.59 -20.38
CA ASN A 47 2.43 0.32 -19.29
C ASN A 47 1.41 -0.33 -18.35
N CYS A 48 1.79 -0.65 -17.12
CA CYS A 48 0.85 -1.26 -16.19
C CYS A 48 -0.33 -0.29 -15.97
N LEU A 49 -1.51 -0.67 -16.47
CA LEU A 49 -2.73 0.13 -16.44
C LEU A 49 -3.34 0.24 -15.03
N ALA A 50 -2.76 -0.41 -14.02
CA ALA A 50 -3.25 -0.41 -12.64
C ALA A 50 -3.56 0.99 -12.12
N TRP A 51 -2.69 1.97 -12.41
CA TRP A 51 -2.90 3.37 -12.01
C TRP A 51 -4.19 3.95 -12.61
N SER A 52 -4.48 3.68 -13.88
CA SER A 52 -5.68 4.18 -14.57
C SER A 52 -6.99 3.56 -14.08
N TYR A 53 -6.94 2.38 -13.46
CA TYR A 53 -8.10 1.74 -12.82
C TYR A 53 -8.42 2.31 -11.44
N ILE A 54 -7.51 3.09 -10.86
CA ILE A 54 -7.62 3.69 -9.52
C ILE A 54 -7.95 5.17 -9.64
N PHE A 55 -7.18 5.88 -10.46
CA PHE A 55 -7.24 7.33 -10.58
C PHE A 55 -7.95 7.74 -11.86
N LYS A 56 -8.91 8.68 -11.73
CA LYS A 56 -9.51 9.39 -12.86
C LYS A 56 -8.69 10.60 -13.30
N ARG A 57 -7.77 11.06 -12.44
CA ARG A 57 -6.84 12.18 -12.66
C ARG A 57 -5.54 11.95 -11.92
N ASP A 58 -4.44 12.41 -12.50
CA ASP A 58 -3.10 12.18 -11.97
C ASP A 58 -2.65 13.26 -10.98
N ASN A 59 -3.45 14.32 -10.75
CA ASN A 59 -3.08 15.47 -9.93
C ASN A 59 -2.49 15.09 -8.56
N TRP A 60 -3.07 14.11 -7.86
CA TRP A 60 -2.52 13.64 -6.59
C TRP A 60 -1.14 13.00 -6.75
N LEU A 61 -0.98 12.12 -7.76
CA LEU A 61 0.28 11.46 -8.06
C LEU A 61 1.37 12.47 -8.42
N GLU A 62 1.04 13.43 -9.29
CA GLU A 62 1.94 14.53 -9.68
C GLU A 62 2.32 15.40 -8.49
N THR A 63 1.36 15.73 -7.61
CA THR A 63 1.62 16.55 -6.42
C THR A 63 2.54 15.82 -5.44
N VAL A 64 2.32 14.51 -5.22
CA VAL A 64 3.21 13.70 -4.37
C VAL A 64 4.63 13.71 -4.93
N MET A 65 4.80 13.47 -6.23
CA MET A 65 6.12 13.45 -6.87
C MET A 65 6.87 14.80 -6.82
N GLN A 66 6.18 15.91 -6.51
CA GLN A 66 6.77 17.25 -6.38
C GLN A 66 7.14 17.60 -4.93
N LEU A 67 6.76 16.79 -3.95
CA LEU A 67 7.10 17.04 -2.55
C LEU A 67 8.60 16.94 -2.34
N GLN A 68 9.19 18.02 -1.83
CA GLN A 68 10.58 18.05 -1.42
C GLN A 68 10.65 17.67 0.06
N THR A 69 10.81 16.39 0.34
CA THR A 69 10.83 15.86 1.73
C THR A 69 12.13 16.18 2.48
N GLY A 70 13.12 16.80 1.83
CA GLY A 70 14.40 17.21 2.44
C GLY A 70 15.19 16.08 3.10
N SER A 71 14.76 14.82 2.94
CA SER A 71 15.26 13.67 3.67
C SER A 71 16.34 12.93 2.87
N ALA A 72 17.29 12.32 3.58
CA ALA A 72 18.34 11.48 2.99
C ALA A 72 17.78 10.23 2.26
N SER A 73 16.50 9.90 2.48
CA SER A 73 15.80 8.73 1.93
C SER A 73 15.23 8.93 0.52
N GLY A 74 15.35 10.13 -0.05
CA GLY A 74 14.92 10.44 -1.41
C GLY A 74 13.47 10.94 -1.53
N GLU A 75 13.12 11.38 -2.73
CA GLU A 75 11.79 11.91 -3.07
C GLU A 75 10.70 10.84 -2.90
N PRO A 76 9.48 11.23 -2.46
CA PRO A 76 8.38 10.29 -2.29
C PRO A 76 7.91 9.76 -3.64
N ILE A 77 7.82 8.44 -3.75
CA ILE A 77 7.37 7.75 -4.96
C ILE A 77 6.11 6.94 -4.63
N PRO A 78 4.94 7.30 -5.20
CA PRO A 78 3.76 6.45 -5.12
C PRO A 78 4.04 5.07 -5.68
N THR A 79 3.67 4.05 -4.92
CA THR A 79 3.92 2.64 -5.23
C THR A 79 2.63 1.86 -4.99
N LEU A 80 2.20 1.08 -5.97
CA LEU A 80 1.17 0.06 -5.74
C LEU A 80 1.82 -1.23 -5.26
N LEU A 81 1.17 -1.91 -4.33
CA LEU A 81 1.57 -3.20 -3.81
C LEU A 81 0.39 -4.18 -3.90
N GLY A 82 0.66 -5.43 -4.27
CA GLY A 82 -0.34 -6.49 -4.19
C GLY A 82 -0.05 -7.66 -5.11
N LYS A 83 -0.32 -8.88 -4.64
CA LYS A 83 -0.22 -10.11 -5.43
C LYS A 83 -1.06 -10.07 -6.71
N ASP A 84 -2.12 -9.27 -6.72
CA ASP A 84 -3.05 -9.13 -7.84
C ASP A 84 -2.59 -8.15 -8.93
N LEU A 85 -1.51 -7.38 -8.73
CA LEU A 85 -1.09 -6.38 -9.73
C LEU A 85 -0.79 -7.01 -11.09
N ILE A 86 -0.25 -8.23 -11.13
CA ILE A 86 0.04 -8.92 -12.39
C ILE A 86 -1.24 -9.20 -13.21
N ARG A 87 -2.37 -9.53 -12.56
CA ARG A 87 -3.64 -9.74 -13.25
C ARG A 87 -4.30 -8.40 -13.62
N ILE A 88 -4.18 -7.39 -12.77
CA ILE A 88 -4.66 -6.03 -13.05
C ILE A 88 -3.98 -5.46 -14.30
N CYS A 89 -2.65 -5.56 -14.42
CA CYS A 89 -1.97 -5.07 -15.63
C CYS A 89 -2.34 -5.87 -16.90
N ARG A 90 -3.00 -7.02 -16.76
CA ARG A 90 -3.57 -7.82 -17.87
C ARG A 90 -5.05 -7.52 -18.13
N GLY A 91 -5.63 -6.57 -17.40
CA GLY A 91 -7.04 -6.16 -17.52
C GLY A 91 -8.02 -6.96 -16.65
N ASP A 92 -7.54 -7.94 -15.87
CA ASP A 92 -8.37 -8.66 -14.90
C ASP A 92 -8.30 -7.96 -13.54
N THR A 93 -9.29 -7.11 -13.29
CA THR A 93 -9.37 -6.23 -12.12
C THR A 93 -10.40 -6.67 -11.08
N GLN A 94 -11.30 -7.59 -11.44
CA GLN A 94 -12.46 -7.91 -10.61
C GLN A 94 -12.03 -8.59 -9.31
N ARG A 95 -12.53 -8.03 -8.20
CA ARG A 95 -12.20 -8.46 -6.83
C ARG A 95 -10.70 -8.49 -6.56
N ALA A 96 -9.96 -7.56 -7.17
CA ALA A 96 -8.52 -7.45 -6.95
C ALA A 96 -8.23 -6.61 -5.70
N HIS A 97 -7.26 -7.04 -4.91
CA HIS A 97 -6.80 -6.31 -3.75
C HIS A 97 -5.41 -5.72 -4.00
N ILE A 98 -5.30 -4.41 -3.83
CA ILE A 98 -4.04 -3.69 -3.92
C ILE A 98 -3.96 -2.64 -2.82
N ALA A 99 -2.74 -2.30 -2.47
CA ALA A 99 -2.37 -1.25 -1.55
C ALA A 99 -1.71 -0.12 -2.33
N ILE A 100 -1.96 1.13 -1.95
CA ILE A 100 -1.19 2.28 -2.43
C ILE A 100 -0.31 2.81 -1.31
N MET A 101 0.95 3.05 -1.62
CA MET A 101 2.01 3.35 -0.68
C MET A 101 2.76 4.59 -1.11
N VAL A 102 3.16 5.45 -0.16
CA VAL A 102 4.08 6.55 -0.45
C VAL A 102 5.21 6.54 0.58
N ASN A 103 6.45 6.54 0.10
CA ASN A 103 7.62 6.72 0.95
C ASN A 103 7.76 8.19 1.36
N ASP A 104 6.86 8.67 2.23
CA ASP A 104 6.78 10.06 2.64
C ASP A 104 7.14 10.24 4.12
N TRP A 105 8.42 10.53 4.37
CA TRP A 105 8.97 10.73 5.72
C TRP A 105 8.52 12.01 6.41
N SER A 106 8.06 13.02 5.66
CA SER A 106 7.56 14.27 6.26
C SER A 106 6.12 14.12 6.76
N GLY A 107 5.39 13.14 6.23
CA GLY A 107 3.96 12.93 6.50
C GLY A 107 3.04 13.93 5.79
N GLU A 108 3.59 14.78 4.93
CA GLU A 108 2.84 15.79 4.16
C GLU A 108 1.78 15.17 3.24
N CYS A 109 2.03 13.99 2.68
CA CYS A 109 1.07 13.23 1.87
C CYS A 109 -0.19 12.89 2.65
N LEU A 110 -0.05 12.46 3.92
CA LEU A 110 -1.19 12.10 4.76
C LEU A 110 -1.97 13.34 5.20
N PHE A 111 -1.28 14.39 5.63
CA PHE A 111 -1.95 15.55 6.24
C PHE A 111 -2.47 16.56 5.22
N LEU A 112 -1.75 16.82 4.13
CA LEU A 112 -2.07 17.88 3.19
C LEU A 112 -2.83 17.36 1.96
N LEU A 113 -2.54 16.13 1.53
CA LEU A 113 -3.00 15.63 0.24
C LEU A 113 -4.14 14.60 0.34
N GLN A 114 -4.63 14.27 1.54
CA GLN A 114 -5.70 13.27 1.70
C GLN A 114 -6.99 13.67 0.99
N LYS A 115 -7.39 14.94 1.04
CA LYS A 115 -8.59 15.39 0.30
C LYS A 115 -8.41 15.23 -1.21
N LEU A 116 -7.27 15.68 -1.72
CA LEU A 116 -6.91 15.58 -3.13
C LEU A 116 -6.84 14.11 -3.60
N PHE A 117 -6.36 13.20 -2.74
CA PHE A 117 -6.35 11.77 -3.00
C PHE A 117 -7.74 11.27 -3.37
N PHE A 118 -8.73 11.45 -2.49
CA PHE A 118 -10.10 10.98 -2.75
C PHE A 118 -10.76 11.66 -3.96
N GLU A 119 -10.47 12.94 -4.20
CA GLU A 119 -10.97 13.67 -5.36
C GLU A 119 -10.43 13.12 -6.69
N CYS A 120 -9.22 12.55 -6.71
CA CYS A 120 -8.57 12.01 -7.90
C CYS A 120 -8.95 10.56 -8.21
N LEU A 121 -9.62 9.85 -7.30
CA LEU A 121 -10.07 8.47 -7.52
C LEU A 121 -11.28 8.39 -8.45
N HIS A 122 -11.43 7.25 -9.13
CA HIS A 122 -12.69 6.85 -9.76
C HIS A 122 -13.83 6.75 -8.72
N GLU A 123 -15.06 6.55 -9.20
CA GLU A 123 -16.21 6.38 -8.30
C GLU A 123 -15.95 5.24 -7.32
N HIS A 124 -16.10 5.53 -6.03
CA HIS A 124 -15.73 4.60 -4.97
C HIS A 124 -16.73 4.59 -3.82
N GLU A 125 -16.70 3.50 -3.07
CA GLU A 125 -17.39 3.34 -1.79
C GLU A 125 -16.35 3.08 -0.70
N ARG A 126 -16.47 3.78 0.43
CA ARG A 126 -15.58 3.54 1.57
C ARG A 126 -16.14 2.41 2.42
N LEU A 127 -15.47 1.26 2.41
CA LEU A 127 -15.89 0.06 3.14
C LEU A 127 -15.43 0.09 4.59
N THR A 128 -14.21 0.58 4.83
CA THR A 128 -13.64 0.71 6.18
C THR A 128 -12.89 2.03 6.30
N LYS A 129 -12.24 2.28 7.45
CA LYS A 129 -11.30 3.40 7.58
C LYS A 129 -10.15 3.30 6.58
N SER A 130 -9.81 2.08 6.15
CA SER A 130 -8.60 1.78 5.39
C SER A 130 -8.77 1.14 4.03
N ILE A 131 -10.00 0.80 3.67
CA ILE A 131 -10.33 0.11 2.44
C ILE A 131 -11.43 0.88 1.72
N ILE A 132 -11.21 1.15 0.44
CA ILE A 132 -12.25 1.60 -0.48
C ILE A 132 -12.45 0.55 -1.59
N TYR A 133 -13.65 0.51 -2.12
CA TYR A 133 -14.02 -0.26 -3.30
C TYR A 133 -14.23 0.67 -4.48
N LEU A 134 -13.47 0.47 -5.56
CA LEU A 134 -13.57 1.22 -6.81
C LEU A 134 -14.63 0.56 -7.68
N LYS A 135 -15.76 1.23 -7.90
CA LYS A 135 -16.96 0.61 -8.48
C LYS A 135 -16.76 0.17 -9.94
N ASP A 136 -16.08 0.99 -10.73
CA ASP A 136 -15.87 0.74 -12.16
C ASP A 136 -14.90 -0.42 -12.41
N SER A 137 -13.84 -0.51 -11.60
CA SER A 137 -12.79 -1.52 -11.77
C SER A 137 -13.00 -2.78 -10.92
N GLY A 138 -13.85 -2.73 -9.88
CA GLY A 138 -14.04 -3.83 -8.95
C GLY A 138 -12.84 -4.09 -8.03
N ILE A 139 -11.97 -3.08 -7.86
CA ILE A 139 -10.74 -3.14 -7.08
C ILE A 139 -11.01 -2.71 -5.63
N TYR A 140 -10.47 -3.46 -4.68
CA TYR A 140 -10.35 -3.09 -3.27
C TYR A 140 -8.99 -2.42 -3.05
N LEU A 141 -9.00 -1.12 -2.79
CA LEU A 141 -7.80 -0.32 -2.54
C LEU A 141 -7.60 -0.10 -1.03
N HIS A 142 -6.45 -0.55 -0.53
CA HIS A 142 -5.98 -0.33 0.84
C HIS A 142 -5.09 0.92 0.90
N PHE A 143 -5.34 1.85 1.83
CA PHE A 143 -4.68 3.17 1.84
C PHE A 143 -4.28 3.77 3.21
N ASP A 144 -4.71 3.21 4.36
CA ASP A 144 -4.62 3.89 5.70
C ASP A 144 -3.26 3.79 6.38
N GLU A 145 -2.58 2.65 6.26
CA GLU A 145 -1.31 2.42 6.96
C GLU A 145 -0.09 2.87 6.14
N ILE A 146 -0.31 3.43 4.94
CA ILE A 146 0.73 3.55 3.91
C ILE A 146 0.96 4.96 3.38
N LEU A 147 0.29 5.93 3.99
CA LEU A 147 0.60 7.35 3.89
C LEU A 147 1.45 7.82 5.10
N ARG A 148 1.82 6.90 6.00
CA ARG A 148 2.71 7.17 7.14
C ARG A 148 4.13 6.85 6.71
N GLY A 149 5.02 7.83 6.73
CA GLY A 149 6.46 7.64 6.53
C GLY A 149 7.09 6.77 7.60
N GLN A 150 6.95 5.46 7.47
CA GLN A 150 7.56 4.48 8.35
C GLN A 150 8.51 3.58 7.55
N GLU A 151 9.55 3.08 8.22
CA GLU A 151 10.45 2.05 7.68
C GLU A 151 9.71 0.75 7.34
N GLU A 152 8.55 0.54 7.96
CA GLU A 152 7.77 -0.67 7.90
C GLU A 152 6.30 -0.31 7.65
N ILE A 153 5.68 -1.02 6.72
CA ILE A 153 4.26 -0.88 6.44
C ILE A 153 3.53 -2.06 7.07
N LEU A 154 2.67 -1.75 8.04
CA LEU A 154 1.74 -2.71 8.58
C LEU A 154 0.62 -2.95 7.57
N VAL A 155 0.25 -4.22 7.43
CA VAL A 155 -0.85 -4.64 6.58
C VAL A 155 -1.84 -5.41 7.42
N SER A 156 -3.05 -4.85 7.55
CA SER A 156 -4.14 -5.43 8.36
C SER A 156 -4.76 -6.69 7.74
N GLU A 157 -4.72 -6.84 6.41
CA GLU A 157 -5.22 -8.03 5.71
C GLU A 157 -4.16 -8.63 4.77
N PRO A 158 -3.05 -9.17 5.31
CA PRO A 158 -1.89 -9.56 4.51
C PRO A 158 -2.22 -10.66 3.50
N LYS A 159 -3.16 -11.56 3.81
CA LYS A 159 -3.64 -12.61 2.89
C LYS A 159 -4.19 -12.08 1.56
N ASN A 160 -4.68 -10.85 1.54
CA ASN A 160 -5.25 -10.22 0.35
C ASN A 160 -4.15 -9.59 -0.53
N LEU A 161 -3.05 -9.16 0.07
CA LEU A 161 -1.97 -8.41 -0.60
C LEU A 161 -0.70 -9.25 -0.87
N ILE A 162 -0.53 -10.36 -0.14
CA ILE A 162 0.64 -11.24 -0.19
C ILE A 162 0.17 -12.63 -0.66
N GLY A 163 0.84 -13.16 -1.67
CA GLY A 163 0.69 -14.53 -2.15
C GLY A 163 1.77 -15.43 -1.56
N PHE A 164 1.59 -16.75 -1.70
CA PHE A 164 2.60 -17.74 -1.31
C PHE A 164 2.89 -18.65 -2.49
N GLU A 165 4.16 -18.76 -2.87
CA GLU A 165 4.62 -19.71 -3.87
C GLU A 165 4.93 -21.06 -3.23
N LYS A 166 4.55 -22.14 -3.92
CA LYS A 166 4.84 -23.50 -3.46
C LYS A 166 6.37 -23.70 -3.40
N GLY A 167 6.91 -23.80 -2.19
CA GLY A 167 8.35 -23.93 -1.94
C GLY A 167 9.18 -22.66 -2.16
N GLY A 168 8.53 -21.52 -2.49
CA GLY A 168 9.19 -20.24 -2.76
C GLY A 168 8.94 -19.17 -1.69
N GLY A 169 8.03 -19.42 -0.74
CA GLY A 169 7.71 -18.50 0.35
C GLY A 169 6.74 -17.38 -0.07
N PRO A 170 6.58 -16.34 0.78
CA PRO A 170 5.69 -15.22 0.50
C PRO A 170 6.21 -14.37 -0.67
N PHE A 171 5.28 -13.80 -1.44
CA PHE A 171 5.58 -12.85 -2.50
C PHE A 171 4.51 -11.78 -2.65
N THR A 172 4.88 -10.65 -3.23
CA THR A 172 3.94 -9.66 -3.75
C THR A 172 4.53 -8.97 -4.98
N TYR A 173 3.72 -8.17 -5.67
CA TYR A 173 4.20 -7.33 -6.76
C TYR A 173 4.18 -5.87 -6.34
N LEU A 174 5.08 -5.10 -6.95
CA LEU A 174 5.24 -3.66 -6.76
C LEU A 174 5.16 -2.97 -8.13
N ALA A 175 4.42 -1.87 -8.21
CA ALA A 175 4.39 -0.99 -9.36
C ALA A 175 4.71 0.44 -8.92
N TYR A 176 5.89 0.95 -9.29
CA TYR A 176 6.23 2.35 -9.05
C TYR A 176 5.55 3.23 -10.08
N TYR A 177 5.04 4.38 -9.64
CA TYR A 177 4.49 5.37 -10.55
C TYR A 177 5.58 5.81 -11.56
N ASN A 178 5.19 5.95 -12.84
CA ASN A 178 6.06 6.29 -13.97
C ASN A 178 7.23 5.34 -14.33
N GLU A 179 7.45 4.22 -13.63
CA GLU A 179 8.47 3.23 -14.05
C GLU A 179 7.99 2.29 -15.17
N GLY A 180 6.67 2.14 -15.34
CA GLY A 180 6.06 1.31 -16.38
C GLY A 180 6.35 -0.19 -16.25
N LYS A 181 6.89 -0.65 -15.11
CA LYS A 181 7.29 -2.04 -14.88
C LYS A 181 6.78 -2.56 -13.54
N LEU A 182 6.41 -3.84 -13.51
CA LEU A 182 6.20 -4.57 -12.27
C LEU A 182 7.52 -5.13 -11.75
N ARG A 183 7.70 -5.05 -10.43
CA ARG A 183 8.74 -5.78 -9.70
C ARG A 183 8.09 -6.81 -8.80
N LYS A 184 8.72 -7.97 -8.66
CA LYS A 184 8.30 -8.97 -7.68
C LYS A 184 9.15 -8.82 -6.42
N ALA A 185 8.50 -8.65 -5.28
CA ALA A 185 9.11 -8.72 -3.97
C ALA A 185 8.93 -10.15 -3.43
N GLY A 186 10.02 -10.78 -3.03
CA GLY A 186 10.04 -12.14 -2.51
C GLY A 186 10.24 -12.18 -1.00
N PRO A 187 10.56 -13.36 -0.44
CA PRO A 187 10.71 -13.55 1.01
C PRO A 187 11.74 -12.63 1.66
N ASP A 188 12.82 -12.28 0.95
CA ASP A 188 13.86 -11.39 1.48
C ASP A 188 13.38 -9.95 1.73
N SER A 189 12.20 -9.58 1.20
CA SER A 189 11.59 -8.24 1.34
C SER A 189 10.29 -8.26 2.15
N ILE A 190 9.86 -9.43 2.61
CA ILE A 190 8.60 -9.64 3.34
C ILE A 190 8.93 -10.35 4.65
N VAL A 191 8.74 -9.67 5.78
CA VAL A 191 9.11 -10.17 7.10
C VAL A 191 7.89 -10.24 8.03
N GLY A 192 7.96 -11.03 9.09
CA GLY A 192 6.87 -11.17 10.06
C GLY A 192 5.75 -12.12 9.67
N THR A 193 5.99 -13.10 8.79
CA THR A 193 5.01 -14.15 8.51
C THR A 193 4.99 -15.17 9.66
N SER A 194 3.93 -15.19 10.47
CA SER A 194 3.69 -16.34 11.36
C SER A 194 3.20 -17.52 10.50
N GLU A 195 4.06 -18.52 10.27
CA GLU A 195 3.59 -19.83 9.82
C GLU A 195 2.79 -20.45 10.98
N ARG A 196 1.46 -20.50 10.87
CA ARG A 196 0.72 -21.49 11.66
C ARG A 196 0.97 -22.86 11.05
N LYS A 197 1.82 -23.64 11.72
CA LYS A 197 1.83 -25.10 11.61
C LYS A 197 0.49 -25.68 12.05
#